data_AF-A0A1E7EU75-F1
#
_entry.id   AF-A0A1E7EU75-F1
#
_cell.length_a   1.000
_cell.length_b   1.000
_cell.length_c   1.000
_cell.angle_alpha   90.00
_cell.angle_beta   90.00
_cell.angle_gamma   90.00
#
_symmetry.space_group_name_H-M   'P 1'
#
loop_
_entity.id
_entity.type
_entity.pdbx_description
1 polymer ?
#
loop_
_entity_poly.entity_id
_entity_poly.type
_entity_poly.pdbx_seq_one_letter_code
_entity_poly.pdbx_strand_id
1 'polypeptide(L)'
;MRRGKGSKTTEEGGLPAAAQKQQNVEKPTAEEQKQQESAGGPHPYENSIKSITTVKSVEQFWATYNYLRRPNDLSSTTDYHFFRDGIKPTWEDPKNAKGGKWIIRLPKGLASRYWEEVVLALIGGQFPGISDGEICGMVISIRYSEDILGIWNRSAADREVVDRLREAIKKVLQLPPSAYASMEYKPHQNAIADRSSFRNAQAWKPSNNRQSSNPEAPPSSTTNSSTRHRSGSWVERENRRDSDRAWR
;
A
#
# COMPACT_ATOMS: atom_id res chain seq x y z
N MET A 1 -30.66 3.12 -73.63
CA MET A 1 -30.89 4.27 -74.54
C MET A 1 -31.99 5.14 -73.93
N ARG A 2 -31.72 6.44 -73.69
CA ARG A 2 -32.66 7.58 -73.52
C ARG A 2 -33.68 7.53 -72.36
N ARG A 3 -33.54 8.39 -71.33
CA ARG A 3 -33.89 9.83 -71.21
C ARG A 3 -35.36 10.06 -70.81
N GLY A 4 -35.57 10.74 -69.68
CA GLY A 4 -36.87 11.12 -69.14
C GLY A 4 -37.41 12.49 -69.57
N LYS A 5 -38.47 12.93 -68.87
CA LYS A 5 -39.11 14.26 -68.68
C LYS A 5 -40.53 13.96 -68.12
N GLY A 6 -41.16 14.65 -67.17
CA GLY A 6 -40.92 15.89 -66.43
C GLY A 6 -42.24 16.68 -66.31
N SER A 7 -42.62 17.06 -65.07
CA SER A 7 -43.51 18.19 -64.67
C SER A 7 -45.04 17.99 -64.83
N LYS A 8 -45.99 18.52 -64.02
CA LYS A 8 -46.02 19.62 -63.03
C LYS A 8 -47.44 19.70 -62.36
N THR A 9 -47.55 20.20 -61.10
CA THR A 9 -48.61 21.11 -60.50
C THR A 9 -50.10 20.68 -60.44
N THR A 10 -50.98 20.99 -59.46
CA THR A 10 -51.02 21.73 -58.16
C THR A 10 -52.33 21.35 -57.42
N GLU A 11 -52.42 21.68 -56.13
CA GLU A 11 -53.66 22.03 -55.36
C GLU A 11 -54.71 20.93 -55.11
N GLU A 12 -55.51 20.89 -54.04
CA GLU A 12 -55.66 21.64 -52.79
C GLU A 12 -56.44 20.71 -51.84
N GLY A 13 -56.26 20.82 -50.54
CA GLY A 13 -57.05 20.05 -49.57
C GLY A 13 -56.90 20.60 -48.17
N GLY A 14 -57.82 21.47 -47.76
CA GLY A 14 -57.93 21.97 -46.40
C GLY A 14 -59.05 21.29 -45.61
N LEU A 15 -58.82 21.16 -44.28
CA LEU A 15 -59.73 21.21 -43.11
C LEU A 15 -59.29 20.20 -42.02
N PRO A 16 -59.51 20.46 -40.71
CA PRO A 16 -59.10 21.61 -39.92
C PRO A 16 -58.33 21.20 -38.64
N ALA A 17 -57.96 22.20 -37.85
CA ALA A 17 -57.08 22.16 -36.67
C ALA A 17 -57.55 21.24 -35.53
N ALA A 18 -56.60 20.44 -35.00
CA ALA A 18 -56.65 19.85 -33.66
C ALA A 18 -55.35 20.22 -32.91
N ALA A 19 -55.52 20.79 -31.73
CA ALA A 19 -54.47 21.36 -30.90
C ALA A 19 -53.40 20.35 -30.48
N GLN A 20 -52.14 20.63 -30.81
CA GLN A 20 -50.98 19.95 -30.23
C GLN A 20 -50.70 20.54 -28.83
N LYS A 21 -51.00 19.78 -27.77
CA LYS A 21 -50.37 20.00 -26.46
C LYS A 21 -48.90 19.62 -26.59
N GLN A 22 -48.04 20.63 -26.66
CA GLN A 22 -46.60 20.45 -26.45
C GLN A 22 -46.39 19.96 -25.01
N GLN A 23 -46.06 18.68 -24.84
CA GLN A 23 -45.42 18.23 -23.61
C GLN A 23 -44.01 18.81 -23.61
N ASN A 24 -43.84 19.87 -22.81
CA ASN A 24 -42.54 20.43 -22.50
C ASN A 24 -41.82 19.38 -21.64
N VAL A 25 -40.93 18.58 -22.24
CA VAL A 25 -40.00 17.75 -21.47
C VAL A 25 -38.93 18.72 -20.97
N GLU A 26 -39.14 19.25 -19.77
CA GLU A 26 -38.12 20.05 -19.09
C GLU A 26 -36.86 19.21 -18.94
N LYS A 27 -35.75 19.72 -19.49
CA LYS A 27 -34.43 19.17 -19.19
C LYS A 27 -34.20 19.33 -17.69
N PRO A 28 -33.74 18.28 -16.99
CA PRO A 28 -33.54 18.35 -15.56
C PRO A 28 -32.54 19.47 -15.24
N THR A 29 -32.88 20.24 -14.21
CA THR A 29 -32.07 21.36 -13.74
C THR A 29 -30.70 20.88 -13.27
N ALA A 30 -29.70 21.76 -13.27
CA ALA A 30 -28.35 21.43 -12.82
C ALA A 30 -28.30 20.90 -11.37
N GLU A 31 -29.33 21.19 -10.57
CA GLU A 31 -29.49 20.67 -9.21
C GLU A 31 -30.07 19.25 -9.18
N GLU A 32 -30.99 18.91 -10.08
CA GLU A 32 -31.49 17.53 -10.27
C GLU A 32 -30.44 16.61 -10.88
N GLN A 33 -29.59 17.13 -11.76
CA GLN A 33 -28.41 16.41 -12.27
C GLN A 33 -27.38 16.15 -11.16
N LYS A 34 -27.24 17.09 -10.20
CA LYS A 34 -26.38 16.92 -9.03
C LYS A 34 -26.94 15.93 -8.01
N GLN A 35 -28.26 15.76 -7.95
CA GLN A 35 -28.91 14.76 -7.08
C GLN A 35 -28.87 13.36 -7.70
N GLN A 36 -28.84 13.22 -9.03
CA GLN A 36 -28.65 11.92 -9.70
C GLN A 36 -27.22 11.37 -9.64
N GLU A 37 -26.20 12.19 -9.35
CA GLU A 37 -24.84 11.72 -9.05
C GLU A 37 -24.67 11.18 -7.61
N SER A 38 -25.71 11.23 -6.77
CA SER A 38 -25.69 10.68 -5.40
C SER A 38 -26.19 9.24 -5.28
N ALA A 39 -26.48 8.56 -6.40
CA ALA A 39 -26.72 7.13 -6.42
C ALA A 39 -25.39 6.39 -6.63
N GLY A 40 -24.89 5.78 -5.55
CA GLY A 40 -23.57 5.14 -5.46
C GLY A 40 -23.30 4.07 -6.51
N GLY A 41 -22.69 4.47 -7.62
CA GLY A 41 -21.94 3.57 -8.49
C GLY A 41 -20.56 3.26 -7.88
N PRO A 42 -19.99 2.06 -8.12
CA PRO A 42 -18.65 1.74 -7.66
C PRO A 42 -17.63 2.76 -8.16
N HIS A 43 -16.77 3.23 -7.25
CA HIS A 43 -15.74 4.23 -7.54
C HIS A 43 -14.86 3.77 -8.73
N PRO A 44 -14.38 4.67 -9.62
CA PRO A 44 -13.61 4.29 -10.81
C PRO A 44 -12.43 3.34 -10.56
N TYR A 45 -11.89 3.36 -9.34
CA TYR A 45 -10.86 2.43 -8.87
C TYR A 45 -11.34 0.99 -8.69
N GLU A 46 -12.54 0.76 -8.13
CA GLU A 46 -13.04 -0.61 -7.95
C GLU A 46 -13.25 -1.30 -9.30
N ASN A 47 -13.65 -0.54 -10.33
CA ASN A 47 -13.83 -1.05 -11.68
C ASN A 47 -12.52 -1.44 -12.37
N SER A 48 -11.37 -0.94 -11.91
CA SER A 48 -10.06 -1.32 -12.45
C SER A 48 -9.46 -2.56 -11.78
N ILE A 49 -10.07 -3.05 -10.70
CA ILE A 49 -9.63 -4.26 -9.98
C ILE A 49 -10.39 -5.47 -10.52
N LYS A 50 -9.64 -6.49 -10.93
CA LYS A 50 -10.19 -7.76 -11.42
C LYS A 50 -9.78 -8.88 -10.48
N SER A 51 -10.76 -9.61 -9.96
CA SER A 51 -10.48 -10.82 -9.19
C SER A 51 -9.93 -11.91 -10.10
N ILE A 52 -8.80 -12.50 -9.72
CA ILE A 52 -8.18 -13.61 -10.47
C ILE A 52 -8.70 -14.95 -9.95
N THR A 53 -8.58 -15.17 -8.64
CA THR A 53 -9.02 -16.41 -7.99
C THR A 53 -9.14 -16.21 -6.47
N THR A 54 -9.83 -17.14 -5.81
CA THR A 54 -9.78 -17.33 -4.36
C THR A 54 -9.18 -18.71 -4.09
N VAL A 55 -8.14 -18.76 -3.26
CA VAL A 55 -7.45 -20.02 -2.90
C VAL A 55 -7.79 -20.40 -1.46
N LYS A 56 -8.11 -21.68 -1.25
CA LYS A 56 -8.48 -22.24 0.07
C LYS A 56 -7.59 -23.40 0.50
N SER A 57 -6.66 -23.83 -0.35
CA SER A 57 -5.66 -24.86 -0.05
C SER A 57 -4.31 -24.53 -0.70
N VAL A 58 -3.26 -25.20 -0.25
CA VAL A 58 -1.89 -25.04 -0.80
C VAL A 58 -1.83 -25.51 -2.26
N GLU A 59 -2.55 -26.56 -2.61
CA GLU A 59 -2.66 -27.08 -3.98
C GLU A 59 -3.33 -26.07 -4.89
N GLN A 60 -4.43 -25.43 -4.45
CA GLN A 60 -5.11 -24.38 -5.21
C GLN A 60 -4.22 -23.15 -5.39
N PHE A 61 -3.44 -22.81 -4.36
CA PHE A 61 -2.43 -21.76 -4.45
C PHE A 61 -1.43 -22.05 -5.57
N TRP A 62 -0.76 -23.20 -5.54
CA TRP A 62 0.24 -23.55 -6.57
C TRP A 62 -0.37 -23.74 -7.96
N ALA A 63 -1.59 -24.27 -8.06
CA ALA A 63 -2.31 -24.40 -9.32
C ALA A 63 -2.58 -23.04 -9.99
N THR A 64 -2.66 -21.96 -9.21
CA THR A 64 -2.81 -20.60 -9.75
C THR A 64 -1.43 -19.94 -9.92
N TYR A 65 -0.64 -19.93 -8.84
CA TYR A 65 0.58 -19.15 -8.72
C TYR A 65 1.62 -19.50 -9.78
N ASN A 66 1.72 -20.77 -10.16
CA ASN A 66 2.66 -21.24 -11.20
C ASN A 66 2.40 -20.63 -12.58
N TYR A 67 1.18 -20.16 -12.86
CA TYR A 67 0.80 -19.56 -14.14
C TYR A 67 0.67 -18.04 -14.06
N LEU A 68 0.85 -17.45 -12.87
CA LEU A 68 0.88 -16.00 -12.72
C LEU A 68 2.20 -15.44 -13.27
N ARG A 69 2.09 -14.38 -14.08
CA ARG A 69 3.24 -13.56 -14.44
C ARG A 69 3.88 -13.03 -13.17
N ARG A 70 5.21 -13.16 -13.05
CA ARG A 70 5.93 -12.68 -11.87
C ARG A 70 5.89 -11.15 -11.85
N PRO A 71 5.90 -10.50 -10.66
CA PRO A 71 5.83 -9.05 -10.56
C PRO A 71 6.85 -8.28 -11.42
N ASN A 72 8.10 -8.75 -11.51
CA ASN A 72 9.13 -8.15 -12.37
C ASN A 72 8.82 -8.22 -13.88
N ASP A 73 7.95 -9.13 -14.31
CA ASP A 73 7.60 -9.37 -15.73
C ASP A 73 6.28 -8.69 -16.14
N LEU A 74 5.69 -7.91 -15.24
CA LEU A 74 4.49 -7.11 -15.48
C LEU A 74 4.83 -5.78 -16.13
N SER A 75 3.89 -5.22 -16.88
CA SER A 75 3.99 -3.84 -17.35
C SER A 75 4.04 -2.88 -16.17
N SER A 76 4.79 -1.79 -16.32
CA SER A 76 4.77 -0.70 -15.35
C SER A 76 3.34 -0.17 -15.16
N THR A 77 3.03 0.25 -13.95
CA THR A 77 1.69 0.70 -13.53
C THR A 77 0.68 -0.45 -13.40
N THR A 78 1.17 -1.63 -12.98
CA THR A 78 0.33 -2.78 -12.63
C THR A 78 0.40 -3.03 -11.12
N ASP A 79 -0.73 -3.44 -10.55
CA ASP A 79 -0.84 -3.82 -9.14
C ASP A 79 -1.32 -5.26 -9.02
N TYR A 80 -0.69 -6.05 -8.15
CA TYR A 80 -1.25 -7.31 -7.66
C TYR A 80 -1.66 -7.16 -6.21
N HIS A 81 -2.80 -7.76 -5.89
CA HIS A 81 -3.42 -7.74 -4.58
C HIS A 81 -3.63 -9.18 -4.11
N PHE A 82 -3.20 -9.49 -2.89
CA PHE A 82 -3.47 -10.76 -2.23
C PHE A 82 -4.05 -10.48 -0.85
N PHE A 83 -5.37 -10.65 -0.72
CA PHE A 83 -6.13 -10.29 0.47
C PHE A 83 -6.89 -11.50 1.00
N ARG A 84 -7.19 -11.49 2.30
CA ARG A 84 -8.07 -12.49 2.89
C ARG A 84 -9.43 -12.47 2.22
N ASP A 85 -10.02 -13.66 2.07
CA ASP A 85 -11.34 -13.81 1.47
C ASP A 85 -12.36 -12.92 2.19
N GLY A 86 -13.22 -12.26 1.41
CA GLY A 86 -14.20 -11.29 1.90
C GLY A 86 -13.66 -9.90 2.29
N ILE A 87 -12.34 -9.64 2.22
CA ILE A 87 -11.78 -8.30 2.41
C ILE A 87 -11.39 -7.71 1.06
N LYS A 88 -12.07 -6.63 0.63
CA LYS A 88 -11.71 -5.92 -0.59
C LYS A 88 -10.41 -5.13 -0.38
N PRO A 89 -9.52 -5.03 -1.39
CA PRO A 89 -8.30 -4.24 -1.31
C PRO A 89 -8.55 -2.73 -1.46
N THR A 90 -9.57 -2.22 -0.77
CA THR A 90 -10.05 -0.83 -0.83
C THR A 90 -10.11 -0.26 0.58
N TRP A 91 -10.03 1.06 0.72
CA TRP A 91 -10.03 1.72 2.03
C TRP A 91 -11.44 1.84 2.63
N GLU A 92 -12.45 1.68 1.78
CA GLU A 92 -13.88 1.66 2.09
C GLU A 92 -14.31 0.34 2.74
N ASP A 93 -13.54 -0.73 2.55
CA ASP A 93 -13.81 -2.01 3.21
C ASP A 93 -13.80 -1.83 4.75
N PRO A 94 -14.82 -2.32 5.48
CA PRO A 94 -14.90 -2.15 6.93
C PRO A 94 -13.67 -2.66 7.69
N LYS A 95 -12.96 -3.67 7.16
CA LYS A 95 -11.73 -4.21 7.76
C LYS A 95 -10.50 -3.35 7.48
N ASN A 96 -10.53 -2.47 6.49
CA ASN A 96 -9.45 -1.56 6.15
C ASN A 96 -9.73 -0.11 6.58
N ALA A 97 -10.98 0.29 6.82
CA ALA A 97 -11.34 1.69 7.09
C ALA A 97 -10.62 2.35 8.27
N LYS A 98 -10.24 1.57 9.30
CA LYS A 98 -9.46 2.01 10.47
C LYS A 98 -8.00 1.53 10.45
N GLY A 99 -7.61 0.93 9.32
CA GLY A 99 -6.33 0.31 9.11
C GLY A 99 -5.29 1.24 8.54
N GLY A 100 -4.18 0.64 8.17
CA GLY A 100 -3.09 1.29 7.49
C GLY A 100 -2.23 0.28 6.77
N LYS A 101 -1.11 0.75 6.23
CA LYS A 101 -0.16 -0.12 5.57
C LYS A 101 1.28 0.27 5.83
N TRP A 102 2.10 -0.75 5.96
CA TRP A 102 3.54 -0.64 5.78
C TRP A 102 3.86 -0.51 4.30
N ILE A 103 4.77 0.41 3.96
CA ILE A 103 5.22 0.72 2.62
C ILE A 103 6.73 0.48 2.57
N ILE A 104 7.15 -0.37 1.64
CA ILE A 104 8.54 -0.70 1.39
C ILE A 104 8.81 -0.39 -0.08
N ARG A 105 9.74 0.53 -0.32
CA ARG A 105 10.24 0.85 -1.65
C ARG A 105 11.36 -0.09 -2.02
N LEU A 106 11.19 -0.77 -3.15
CA LEU A 106 12.07 -1.81 -3.64
C LEU A 106 12.79 -1.29 -4.88
N PRO A 107 14.14 -1.36 -4.92
CA PRO A 107 14.86 -1.30 -6.17
C PRO A 107 14.32 -2.32 -7.18
N LYS A 108 14.41 -1.96 -8.46
CA LYS A 108 13.99 -2.85 -9.55
C LYS A 108 14.68 -4.21 -9.49
N GLY A 109 13.94 -5.25 -9.87
CA GLY A 109 14.39 -6.64 -9.85
C GLY A 109 14.09 -7.38 -8.55
N LEU A 110 13.74 -6.70 -7.46
CA LEU A 110 13.47 -7.35 -6.17
C LEU A 110 11.99 -7.67 -5.92
N ALA A 111 11.07 -7.13 -6.74
CA ALA A 111 9.63 -7.24 -6.48
C ALA A 111 9.14 -8.69 -6.47
N SER A 112 9.56 -9.52 -7.43
CA SER A 112 9.15 -10.93 -7.49
C SER A 112 9.53 -11.74 -6.26
N ARG A 113 10.77 -11.58 -5.77
CA ARG A 113 11.26 -12.28 -4.58
C ARG A 113 10.43 -11.88 -3.35
N TYR A 114 10.35 -10.59 -3.05
CA TYR A 114 9.67 -10.14 -1.84
C TYR A 114 8.16 -10.35 -1.90
N TRP A 115 7.55 -10.29 -3.09
CA TRP A 115 6.16 -10.71 -3.27
C TRP A 115 5.96 -12.17 -2.87
N GLU A 116 6.80 -13.09 -3.38
CA GLU A 116 6.69 -14.51 -3.06
C GLU A 116 6.86 -14.79 -1.57
N GLU A 117 7.89 -14.22 -0.93
CA GLU A 117 8.14 -14.38 0.51
C GLU A 117 6.93 -13.99 1.37
N VAL A 118 6.29 -12.84 1.08
CA VAL A 118 5.12 -12.40 1.84
C VAL A 118 3.91 -13.28 1.53
N VAL A 119 3.63 -13.62 0.28
CA VAL A 119 2.46 -14.44 -0.08
C VAL A 119 2.57 -15.82 0.58
N LEU A 120 3.74 -16.45 0.54
CA LEU A 120 4.00 -17.73 1.21
C LEU A 120 3.85 -17.60 2.73
N ALA A 121 4.36 -16.52 3.33
CA ALA A 121 4.19 -16.27 4.75
C ALA A 121 2.71 -16.06 5.14
N LEU A 122 1.91 -15.42 4.28
CA LEU A 122 0.48 -15.20 4.52
C LEU A 122 -0.30 -16.53 4.50
N ILE A 123 -0.13 -17.36 3.46
CA ILE A 123 -0.85 -18.64 3.37
C ILE A 123 -0.37 -19.66 4.40
N GLY A 124 0.91 -19.56 4.82
CA GLY A 124 1.48 -20.42 5.85
C GLY A 124 1.26 -19.93 7.28
N GLY A 125 0.62 -18.76 7.49
CA GLY A 125 0.43 -18.17 8.82
C GLY A 125 1.72 -17.76 9.53
N GLN A 126 2.77 -17.42 8.78
CA GLN A 126 4.14 -17.19 9.27
C GLN A 126 4.43 -15.72 9.60
N PHE A 127 3.53 -15.04 10.33
CA PHE A 127 3.77 -13.69 10.85
C PHE A 127 3.90 -13.72 12.39
N PRO A 128 5.13 -13.81 12.93
CA PRO A 128 5.34 -14.04 14.36
C PRO A 128 4.84 -12.86 15.21
N GLY A 129 4.06 -13.17 16.24
CA GLY A 129 3.55 -12.17 17.19
C GLY A 129 2.40 -11.30 16.65
N ILE A 130 1.82 -11.68 15.51
CA ILE A 130 0.65 -11.01 14.93
C ILE A 130 -0.57 -11.91 15.12
N SER A 131 -1.67 -11.32 15.58
CA SER A 131 -2.94 -12.03 15.76
C SER A 131 -3.55 -12.42 14.42
N ASP A 132 -4.27 -13.55 14.41
CA ASP A 132 -5.02 -13.96 13.23
C ASP A 132 -6.05 -12.89 12.82
N GLY A 133 -6.10 -12.60 11.53
CA GLY A 133 -7.00 -11.59 10.96
C GLY A 133 -6.58 -10.12 11.17
N GLU A 134 -5.44 -9.83 11.81
CA GLU A 134 -4.90 -8.46 11.86
C GLU A 134 -4.36 -8.01 10.50
N ILE A 135 -3.67 -8.90 9.78
CA ILE A 135 -3.24 -8.65 8.40
C ILE A 135 -4.41 -8.87 7.45
N CYS A 136 -4.81 -7.81 6.76
CA CYS A 136 -5.88 -7.83 5.77
C CYS A 136 -5.39 -8.41 4.44
N GLY A 137 -4.16 -8.06 4.04
CA GLY A 137 -3.58 -8.49 2.78
C GLY A 137 -2.31 -7.73 2.42
N MET A 138 -1.87 -7.89 1.18
CA MET A 138 -0.72 -7.21 0.63
C MET A 138 -0.97 -6.74 -0.80
N VAL A 139 -0.18 -5.75 -1.22
CA VAL A 139 -0.17 -5.19 -2.56
C VAL A 139 1.29 -5.11 -3.03
N ILE A 140 1.57 -5.54 -4.25
CA ILE A 140 2.81 -5.16 -4.95
C ILE A 140 2.44 -4.26 -6.13
N SER A 141 3.07 -3.10 -6.17
CA SER A 141 2.82 -2.05 -7.14
C SER A 141 4.04 -1.83 -8.02
N ILE A 142 3.95 -2.26 -9.28
CA ILE A 142 5.03 -2.11 -10.25
C ILE A 142 4.99 -0.70 -10.81
N ARG A 143 6.06 0.09 -10.62
CA ARG A 143 6.13 1.47 -11.14
C ARG A 143 7.33 1.63 -12.07
N TYR A 144 7.69 2.86 -12.43
CA TYR A 144 8.77 3.10 -13.38
C TYR A 144 10.14 3.06 -12.69
N SER A 145 10.33 3.84 -11.62
CA SER A 145 11.61 4.01 -10.93
C SER A 145 11.89 2.93 -9.89
N GLU A 146 10.88 2.55 -9.12
CA GLU A 146 10.96 1.62 -8.00
C GLU A 146 9.66 0.82 -7.94
N ASP A 147 9.67 -0.32 -7.26
CA ASP A 147 8.46 -1.08 -6.97
C ASP A 147 8.05 -0.86 -5.52
N ILE A 148 6.75 -0.93 -5.23
CA ILE A 148 6.24 -0.61 -3.91
C ILE A 148 5.49 -1.81 -3.35
N LEU A 149 6.02 -2.37 -2.27
CA LEU A 149 5.37 -3.42 -1.50
C LEU A 149 4.58 -2.80 -0.35
N GLY A 150 3.30 -3.12 -0.27
CA GLY A 150 2.37 -2.66 0.75
C GLY A 150 1.80 -3.83 1.55
N ILE A 151 1.86 -3.78 2.88
CA ILE A 151 1.23 -4.80 3.76
C ILE A 151 0.19 -4.09 4.62
N TRP A 152 -1.07 -4.51 4.49
CA TRP A 152 -2.23 -3.84 5.06
C TRP A 152 -2.68 -4.54 6.33
N ASN A 153 -2.97 -3.75 7.37
CA ASN A 153 -3.47 -4.25 8.64
C ASN A 153 -4.69 -3.45 9.12
N ARG A 154 -5.49 -4.08 9.97
CA ARG A 154 -6.79 -3.58 10.42
C ARG A 154 -6.70 -2.41 11.39
N SER A 155 -5.65 -2.36 12.20
CA SER A 155 -5.60 -1.53 13.42
C SER A 155 -4.48 -0.49 13.36
N ALA A 156 -4.69 0.65 12.69
CA ALA A 156 -3.65 1.69 12.60
C ALA A 156 -3.45 2.54 13.85
N ALA A 157 -4.46 2.59 14.74
CA ALA A 157 -4.37 3.34 15.99
C ALA A 157 -3.58 2.59 17.08
N ASP A 158 -3.46 1.26 16.97
CA ASP A 158 -2.71 0.44 17.89
C ASP A 158 -1.22 0.43 17.49
N ARG A 159 -0.44 1.30 18.14
CA ARG A 159 0.99 1.42 17.86
C ARG A 159 1.77 0.14 18.14
N GLU A 160 1.39 -0.63 19.14
CA GLU A 160 2.11 -1.86 19.45
C GLU A 160 1.90 -2.91 18.37
N VAL A 161 0.68 -3.01 17.83
CA VAL A 161 0.38 -3.87 16.67
C VAL A 161 1.18 -3.41 15.45
N VAL A 162 1.22 -2.11 15.18
CA VAL A 162 1.98 -1.56 14.05
C VAL A 162 3.49 -1.83 14.21
N ASP A 163 4.03 -1.64 15.41
CA ASP A 163 5.43 -1.94 15.76
C ASP A 163 5.74 -3.44 15.62
N ARG A 164 4.89 -4.32 16.19
CA ARG A 164 5.06 -5.78 16.07
C ARG A 164 5.01 -6.22 14.61
N LEU A 165 4.10 -5.66 13.81
CA LEU A 165 3.98 -5.97 12.39
C LEU A 165 5.23 -5.56 11.62
N ARG A 166 5.83 -4.41 11.95
CA ARG A 166 7.13 -3.99 11.39
C ARG A 166 8.21 -5.06 11.60
N GLU A 167 8.33 -5.54 12.83
CA GLU A 167 9.35 -6.53 13.19
C GLU A 167 9.07 -7.89 12.54
N ALA A 168 7.80 -8.29 12.45
CA ALA A 168 7.41 -9.49 11.71
C ALA A 168 7.77 -9.39 10.23
N ILE A 169 7.47 -8.27 9.58
CA ILE A 169 7.80 -8.04 8.15
C ILE A 169 9.32 -8.12 7.92
N LYS A 170 10.13 -7.48 8.77
CA LYS A 170 11.59 -7.54 8.67
C LYS A 170 12.12 -8.97 8.70
N LYS A 171 11.57 -9.81 9.59
CA LYS A 171 11.95 -11.22 9.74
C LYS A 171 11.53 -12.04 8.52
N VAL A 172 10.28 -11.92 8.08
CA VAL A 172 9.76 -12.63 6.90
C VAL A 172 10.59 -12.30 5.66
N LEU A 173 10.82 -11.01 5.42
CA LEU A 173 11.54 -10.57 4.22
C LEU A 173 13.06 -10.70 4.32
N GLN A 174 13.60 -10.98 5.52
CA GLN A 174 15.04 -10.99 5.79
C GLN A 174 15.71 -9.70 5.28
N LEU A 175 15.09 -8.55 5.56
CA LEU A 175 15.59 -7.27 5.06
C LEU A 175 16.96 -6.96 5.66
N PRO A 176 17.89 -6.38 4.89
CA PRO A 176 19.15 -5.92 5.45
C PRO A 176 18.87 -4.77 6.44
N PRO A 177 19.70 -4.60 7.50
CA PRO A 177 19.49 -3.54 8.49
C PRO A 177 19.40 -2.13 7.90
N SER A 178 20.09 -1.88 6.79
CA SER A 178 20.01 -0.60 6.04
C SER A 178 18.62 -0.29 5.50
N ALA A 179 17.82 -1.31 5.19
CA ALA A 179 16.45 -1.15 4.68
C ALA A 179 15.42 -0.93 5.81
N TYR A 180 15.78 -1.09 7.08
CA TYR A 180 14.83 -0.90 8.17
C TYR A 180 14.37 0.56 8.30
N ALA A 181 15.27 1.50 8.00
CA ALA A 181 15.01 2.94 8.13
C ALA A 181 14.09 3.48 7.03
N SER A 182 13.98 2.80 5.88
CA SER A 182 13.14 3.21 4.75
C SER A 182 11.73 2.65 4.80
N MET A 183 11.40 1.83 5.80
CA MET A 183 10.02 1.39 6.02
C MET A 183 9.17 2.54 6.53
N GLU A 184 8.10 2.83 5.80
CA GLU A 184 7.15 3.88 6.12
C GLU A 184 5.80 3.27 6.47
N TYR A 185 5.06 3.90 7.37
CA TYR A 185 3.71 3.47 7.69
C TYR A 185 2.74 4.60 7.37
N LYS A 186 1.62 4.27 6.71
CA LYS A 186 0.58 5.23 6.36
C LYS A 186 -0.80 4.70 6.74
N PRO A 187 -1.49 5.32 7.71
CA PRO A 187 -2.91 5.08 7.96
C PRO A 187 -3.75 5.37 6.72
N HIS A 188 -4.79 4.57 6.45
CA HIS A 188 -5.62 4.76 5.25
C HIS A 188 -6.36 6.10 5.27
N GLN A 189 -6.79 6.57 6.45
CA GLN A 189 -7.40 7.90 6.62
C GLN A 189 -6.49 9.04 6.12
N ASN A 190 -5.19 8.96 6.41
CA ASN A 190 -4.21 9.94 5.91
C ASN A 190 -4.02 9.82 4.40
N ALA A 191 -4.04 8.59 3.85
CA ALA A 191 -3.93 8.37 2.41
C ALA A 191 -5.10 9.00 1.63
N ILE A 192 -6.31 8.93 2.18
CA ILE A 192 -7.52 9.54 1.62
C ILE A 192 -7.43 11.06 1.66
N ALA A 193 -7.09 11.62 2.83
CA ALA A 193 -6.93 13.07 3.01
C ALA A 193 -5.89 13.67 2.05
N ASP A 194 -4.76 12.97 1.87
CA ASP A 194 -3.68 13.39 0.96
C ASP A 194 -3.94 13.06 -0.51
N ARG A 195 -5.01 12.32 -0.83
CA ARG A 195 -5.25 11.71 -2.16
C ARG A 195 -4.03 10.95 -2.69
N SER A 196 -3.33 10.27 -1.79
CA SER A 196 -2.06 9.61 -2.08
C SER A 196 -1.90 8.31 -1.31
N SER A 197 -1.81 7.22 -2.05
CA SER A 197 -1.65 5.87 -1.51
C SER A 197 -0.27 5.65 -0.87
N PHE A 198 0.80 6.27 -1.37
CA PHE A 198 2.18 6.03 -0.88
C PHE A 198 3.07 7.28 -0.78
N ARG A 199 2.73 8.39 -1.46
CA ARG A 199 3.45 9.66 -1.27
C ARG A 199 3.09 10.26 0.08
N ASN A 200 4.01 11.04 0.65
CA ASN A 200 3.88 11.70 1.96
C ASN A 200 3.74 10.72 3.14
N ALA A 201 4.02 9.43 2.92
CA ALA A 201 4.14 8.50 4.02
C ALA A 201 5.38 8.87 4.86
N GLN A 202 5.27 8.72 6.17
CA GLN A 202 6.30 9.14 7.10
C GLN A 202 7.13 7.94 7.52
N ALA A 203 8.44 8.15 7.65
CA ALA A 203 9.32 7.16 8.27
C ALA A 203 8.80 6.84 9.67
N TRP A 204 8.63 5.55 9.95
CA TRP A 204 8.04 5.15 11.22
C TRP A 204 9.07 5.24 12.36
N LYS A 205 8.75 6.07 13.36
CA LYS A 205 9.53 6.21 14.58
C LYS A 205 9.03 5.21 15.62
N PRO A 206 9.87 4.25 16.05
CA PRO A 206 9.48 3.33 17.10
C PRO A 206 9.15 4.10 18.38
N SER A 207 8.21 3.57 19.17
CA SER A 207 7.86 4.15 20.46
C SER A 207 9.04 4.02 21.43
N ASN A 208 9.67 5.13 21.82
CA ASN A 208 10.69 5.15 22.87
C ASN A 208 10.01 5.02 24.25
N ASN A 209 9.51 3.83 24.60
CA ASN A 209 9.03 3.57 25.96
C ASN A 209 10.15 2.98 26.84
N ARG A 210 11.27 3.70 26.91
CA ARG A 210 12.20 3.62 28.05
C ARG A 210 12.10 4.94 28.79
N GLN A 211 11.08 5.06 29.65
CA GLN A 211 11.19 5.96 30.78
C GLN A 211 12.35 5.43 31.64
N SER A 212 13.51 6.05 31.49
CA SER A 212 14.55 5.99 32.51
C SER A 212 13.96 6.62 33.77
N SER A 213 13.46 5.79 34.68
CA SER A 213 13.36 6.15 36.09
C SER A 213 14.80 6.36 36.60
N ASN A 214 15.31 7.56 36.44
CA ASN A 214 16.57 7.98 37.05
C ASN A 214 16.27 8.17 38.55
N PRO A 215 16.89 7.42 39.48
CA PRO A 215 16.84 7.82 40.88
C PRO A 215 17.65 9.10 41.03
N GLU A 216 16.99 10.13 41.54
CA GLU A 216 17.55 11.43 41.90
C GLU A 216 18.75 11.23 42.84
N ALA A 217 19.94 11.63 42.39
CA ALA A 217 21.14 11.64 43.22
C ALA A 217 21.10 12.85 44.19
N PRO A 218 21.44 12.69 45.47
CA PRO A 218 21.41 13.79 46.44
C PRO A 218 22.56 14.78 46.20
N PRO A 219 22.44 16.05 46.64
CA PRO A 219 23.40 17.09 46.33
C PRO A 219 24.73 16.88 47.04
N SER A 220 25.83 16.90 46.28
CA SER A 220 27.20 16.80 46.79
C SER A 220 27.68 18.14 47.36
N SER A 221 28.04 18.15 48.64
CA SER A 221 28.83 19.20 49.28
C SER A 221 30.33 19.04 48.99
N THR A 222 30.95 20.17 48.70
CA THR A 222 32.38 20.45 48.48
C THR A 222 33.34 19.75 49.48
N THR A 223 34.47 19.24 49.00
CA THR A 223 35.80 19.49 49.60
C THR A 223 36.94 19.13 48.65
N ASN A 224 37.96 20.00 48.65
CA ASN A 224 39.25 19.91 47.97
C ASN A 224 40.08 18.71 48.45
N SER A 225 40.89 18.13 47.55
CA SER A 225 42.35 18.08 47.75
C SER A 225 43.11 17.59 46.52
N SER A 226 44.27 18.19 46.38
CA SER A 226 45.34 18.08 45.40
C SER A 226 46.04 16.72 45.35
N THR A 227 46.46 16.27 44.15
CA THR A 227 47.88 15.93 43.88
C THR A 227 48.16 15.69 42.38
N ARG A 228 49.29 16.26 41.91
CA ARG A 228 49.95 16.03 40.62
C ARG A 228 50.67 14.67 40.61
N HIS A 229 50.79 14.04 39.43
CA HIS A 229 52.02 13.41 38.86
C HIS A 229 51.65 12.87 37.45
N ARG A 230 52.12 13.47 36.34
CA ARG A 230 53.39 13.29 35.59
C ARG A 230 53.46 12.03 34.71
N SER A 231 53.29 12.27 33.40
CA SER A 231 53.89 11.68 32.19
C SER A 231 54.27 10.19 32.10
N GLY A 232 53.84 9.55 31.01
CA GLY A 232 54.46 8.36 30.44
C GLY A 232 53.87 8.02 29.08
N SER A 233 54.53 8.48 28.01
CA SER A 233 54.27 8.12 26.62
C SER A 233 54.85 6.73 26.34
N TRP A 234 54.10 5.87 25.64
CA TRP A 234 54.67 4.73 24.90
C TRP A 234 54.03 4.65 23.51
N VAL A 235 54.90 4.80 22.52
CA VAL A 235 54.73 4.58 21.08
C VAL A 235 55.39 3.24 20.73
N GLU A 236 54.94 2.64 19.62
CA GLU A 236 55.46 1.45 18.91
C GLU A 236 55.06 0.07 19.48
N ARG A 237 54.69 -0.95 18.68
CA ARG A 237 55.17 -1.28 17.32
C ARG A 237 54.20 -2.22 16.55
N GLU A 238 54.11 -1.94 15.26
CA GLU A 238 53.84 -2.76 14.05
C GLU A 238 53.22 -4.17 14.08
N ASN A 239 52.14 -4.29 13.31
CA ASN A 239 52.03 -5.03 12.04
C ASN A 239 52.41 -6.53 12.00
N ARG A 240 51.41 -7.41 11.90
CA ARG A 240 51.49 -8.67 11.13
C ARG A 240 50.11 -9.08 10.60
N ARG A 241 50.11 -9.47 9.33
CA ARG A 241 49.00 -9.92 8.49
C ARG A 241 48.64 -11.37 8.83
N ASP A 242 47.35 -11.69 8.74
CA ASP A 242 46.79 -12.98 8.31
C ASP A 242 45.34 -12.67 7.91
N SER A 243 44.96 -12.58 6.62
CA SER A 243 44.87 -13.63 5.60
C SER A 243 44.05 -14.84 6.06
N ASP A 244 42.92 -15.02 5.37
CA ASP A 244 42.22 -16.29 5.16
C ASP A 244 41.43 -16.93 6.33
N ARG A 245 40.11 -16.69 6.30
CA ARG A 245 39.14 -17.76 6.52
C ARG A 245 37.89 -17.57 5.65
N ALA A 246 37.93 -18.25 4.50
CA ALA A 246 36.78 -18.55 3.67
C ALA A 246 35.84 -19.52 4.41
N TRP A 247 34.55 -19.24 4.36
CA TRP A 247 33.49 -20.15 4.78
C TRP A 247 32.98 -20.90 3.54
N ARG A 248 33.02 -22.24 3.65
CA ARG A 248 32.23 -23.16 2.83
C ARG A 248 30.83 -23.27 3.41
#